data_AF-A0A839SMB1-F1
#
_entry.id   AF-A0A839SMB1-F1
#
_cell.length_a   1.000
_cell.length_b   1.000
_cell.length_c   1.000
_cell.angle_alpha   90.00
_cell.angle_beta   90.00
_cell.angle_gamma   90.00
#
_symmetry.space_group_name_H-M   'P 1'
#
loop_
_entity.id
_entity.type
_entity.pdbx_description
1 polymer ?
#
loop_
_entity_poly.entity_id
_entity_poly.type
_entity_poly.pdbx_seq_one_letter_code
_entity_poly.pdbx_strand_id
1 'polypeptide(L)'
;MVIAYIVRGILEGIERPRKIFLSALMMVIIFCIPGYDDIKAYKRNVCQAQFGPQFNTKRRNLGIPVIPEKWQIKESSEGRVRWAPADSLIGHQKKYIYIDTGCVIEEELDYYGLTSQHGNKREVMIETQFGRGRLNDSVFYYYYHDDAGRRADTITRQQADSIFAAEKIRKDY
;
A
#
# COMPACT_ATOMS: atom_id res chain seq x y z
N MET A 1 42.01 30.18 -47.53
CA MET A 1 42.39 29.42 -46.30
C MET A 1 41.96 30.13 -45.01
N VAL A 2 42.03 31.45 -44.90
CA VAL A 2 41.70 32.23 -43.68
C VAL A 2 40.23 32.11 -43.23
N ILE A 3 39.27 32.13 -44.16
CA ILE A 3 37.82 32.06 -43.84
C ILE A 3 37.46 30.73 -43.13
N ALA A 4 38.08 29.61 -43.51
CA ALA A 4 37.82 28.31 -42.89
C ALA A 4 38.27 28.25 -41.42
N TYR A 5 39.37 28.94 -41.07
CA TYR A 5 39.85 29.02 -39.69
C TYR A 5 38.95 29.89 -38.80
N ILE A 6 38.41 30.98 -39.34
CA ILE A 6 37.48 31.87 -38.61
C ILE A 6 36.15 31.16 -38.35
N VAL A 7 35.59 30.48 -39.37
CA VAL A 7 34.33 29.72 -39.22
C VAL A 7 34.51 28.57 -38.21
N ARG A 8 35.65 27.88 -38.23
CA ARG A 8 35.96 26.81 -37.28
C ARG A 8 36.11 27.32 -35.84
N GLY A 9 36.79 28.45 -35.63
CA GLY A 9 36.93 29.08 -34.32
C GLY A 9 35.59 29.57 -33.72
N ILE A 10 34.68 30.09 -34.55
CA ILE A 10 33.34 30.52 -34.11
C ILE A 10 32.47 29.31 -33.73
N LEU A 11 32.49 28.24 -34.53
CA LEU A 11 31.76 27.00 -34.23
C LEU A 11 32.27 26.33 -32.95
N GLU A 12 33.59 26.26 -32.76
CA GLU A 12 34.19 25.71 -31.53
C GLU A 12 33.89 26.57 -30.29
N GLY A 13 33.83 27.90 -30.45
CA GLY A 13 33.45 28.86 -29.41
C GLY A 13 31.99 28.72 -28.94
N ILE A 14 31.09 28.27 -29.81
CA ILE A 14 29.67 28.03 -29.50
C ILE A 14 29.45 26.59 -28.98
N GLU A 15 30.18 25.60 -29.50
CA GLU A 15 30.03 24.21 -29.10
C GLU A 15 30.55 23.91 -27.69
N ARG A 16 31.65 24.53 -27.26
CA ARG A 16 32.22 24.34 -25.91
C ARG A 16 31.24 24.70 -24.78
N PRO A 17 30.65 25.90 -24.73
CA PRO A 17 29.71 26.25 -23.67
C PRO A 17 28.45 25.38 -23.71
N ARG A 18 27.99 24.96 -24.91
CA ARG A 18 26.85 24.03 -25.04
C ARG A 18 27.16 22.66 -24.43
N LYS A 19 28.36 22.12 -24.69
CA LYS A 19 28.82 20.83 -24.13
C LYS A 19 28.97 20.88 -22.62
N ILE A 20 29.50 21.98 -22.07
CA ILE A 20 29.65 22.19 -20.61
C ILE A 20 28.28 22.32 -19.93
N PHE A 21 27.34 23.05 -20.55
CA PHE A 21 25.99 23.19 -20.01
C PHE A 21 25.24 21.85 -19.99
N LEU A 22 25.32 21.08 -21.08
CA LEU A 22 24.71 19.75 -21.17
C LEU A 22 25.31 18.76 -20.17
N SER A 23 26.63 18.77 -19.95
CA SER A 23 27.28 17.90 -18.98
C SER A 23 26.94 18.27 -17.54
N ALA A 24 26.85 19.57 -17.22
CA ALA A 24 26.39 20.04 -15.91
C ALA A 24 24.93 19.65 -15.66
N LEU A 25 24.04 19.82 -16.64
CA LEU A 25 22.64 19.41 -16.55
C LEU A 25 22.50 17.89 -16.33
N MET A 26 23.26 17.09 -17.09
CA MET A 26 23.32 15.64 -16.93
C MET A 26 23.79 15.24 -15.54
N MET A 27 24.85 15.88 -15.00
CA MET A 27 25.30 15.59 -13.63
C MET A 27 24.21 15.92 -12.61
N VAL A 28 23.55 17.08 -12.72
CA VAL A 28 22.44 17.45 -11.82
C VAL A 28 21.32 16.40 -11.87
N ILE A 29 20.92 15.95 -13.07
CA ILE A 29 19.90 14.92 -13.24
C ILE A 29 20.35 13.59 -12.60
N ILE A 30 21.60 13.17 -12.83
CA ILE A 30 22.17 11.93 -12.29
C ILE A 30 22.21 11.94 -10.76
N PHE A 31 22.46 13.09 -10.13
CA PHE A 31 22.51 13.17 -8.66
C PHE A 31 21.14 13.49 -8.02
N CYS A 32 20.24 14.20 -8.71
CA CYS A 32 18.95 14.58 -8.15
C CYS A 32 17.92 13.44 -8.19
N ILE A 33 17.93 12.59 -9.22
CA ILE A 33 16.96 11.49 -9.34
C ILE A 33 17.12 10.47 -8.19
N PRO A 34 18.33 9.94 -7.89
CA PRO A 34 18.49 8.96 -6.81
C PRO A 34 18.16 9.55 -5.44
N GLY A 35 18.58 10.79 -5.18
CA GLY A 35 18.29 11.47 -3.92
C GLY A 35 16.79 11.70 -3.71
N TYR A 36 16.04 11.97 -4.79
CA TYR A 36 14.59 12.07 -4.73
C TYR A 36 13.94 10.72 -4.39
N ASP A 37 14.38 9.64 -5.03
CA ASP A 37 13.87 8.28 -4.78
C ASP A 37 14.16 7.83 -3.34
N ASP A 38 15.34 8.15 -2.80
CA ASP A 38 15.72 7.85 -1.41
C ASP A 38 14.83 8.58 -0.40
N ILE A 39 14.57 9.88 -0.63
CA ILE A 39 13.69 10.67 0.25
C ILE A 39 12.26 10.11 0.21
N LYS A 40 11.77 9.73 -0.98
CA LYS A 40 10.44 9.14 -1.16
C LYS A 40 10.34 7.80 -0.43
N ALA A 41 11.38 6.96 -0.56
CA ALA A 41 11.47 5.68 0.13
C ALA A 41 11.52 5.84 1.66
N TYR A 42 12.29 6.81 2.16
CA TYR A 42 12.38 7.11 3.59
C TYR A 42 11.03 7.55 4.16
N LYS A 43 10.37 8.54 3.52
CA LYS A 43 9.04 9.01 3.94
C LYS A 43 8.04 7.87 3.95
N ARG A 44 8.01 7.04 2.91
CA ARG A 44 7.16 5.85 2.85
C ARG A 44 7.39 4.94 4.05
N ASN A 45 8.64 4.56 4.32
CA ASN A 45 8.97 3.64 5.42
C ASN A 45 8.53 4.21 6.77
N VAL A 46 8.76 5.51 7.01
CA VAL A 46 8.33 6.19 8.24
C VAL A 46 6.81 6.15 8.37
N CYS A 47 6.07 6.48 7.33
CA CYS A 47 4.61 6.52 7.38
C CYS A 47 3.99 5.14 7.55
N GLN A 48 4.49 4.15 6.82
CA GLN A 48 4.07 2.75 6.99
C GLN A 48 4.36 2.20 8.38
N ALA A 49 5.49 2.60 8.97
CA ALA A 49 5.86 2.25 10.33
C ALA A 49 4.98 2.94 11.41
N GLN A 50 4.05 3.83 11.06
CA GLN A 50 3.07 4.38 12.02
C GLN A 50 1.78 3.56 12.07
N PHE A 51 1.49 2.78 11.03
CA PHE A 51 0.19 2.13 10.85
C PHE A 51 0.21 0.60 11.01
N GLY A 52 1.31 0.05 11.51
CA GLY A 52 1.41 -1.35 11.93
C GLY A 52 0.71 -1.64 13.27
N PRO A 53 1.19 -2.61 14.06
CA PRO A 53 0.59 -3.00 15.35
C PRO A 53 0.41 -1.83 16.35
N GLN A 54 1.25 -0.81 16.29
CA GLN A 54 1.14 0.43 17.07
C GLN A 54 -0.21 1.15 16.90
N PHE A 55 -0.91 0.96 15.78
CA PHE A 55 -2.22 1.57 15.54
C PHE A 55 -3.38 0.71 16.06
N ASN A 56 -3.11 -0.48 16.61
CA ASN A 56 -4.14 -1.41 17.08
C ASN A 56 -5.04 -0.82 18.15
N THR A 57 -4.57 0.09 19.00
CA THR A 57 -5.43 0.76 20.00
C THR A 57 -6.59 1.51 19.33
N LYS A 58 -6.33 2.23 18.23
CA LYS A 58 -7.40 2.90 17.47
C LYS A 58 -8.32 1.88 16.79
N ARG A 59 -7.76 0.77 16.27
CA ARG A 59 -8.56 -0.31 15.66
C ARG A 59 -9.59 -0.90 16.63
N ARG A 60 -9.17 -1.20 17.88
CA ARG A 60 -10.09 -1.69 18.93
C ARG A 60 -11.23 -0.72 19.20
N ASN A 61 -10.93 0.57 19.29
CA ASN A 61 -11.94 1.61 19.54
C ASN A 61 -12.98 1.71 18.42
N LEU A 62 -12.58 1.40 17.18
CA LEU A 62 -13.45 1.35 16.01
C LEU A 62 -14.14 -0.01 15.84
N GLY A 63 -13.78 -1.02 16.63
CA GLY A 63 -14.27 -2.38 16.49
C GLY A 63 -13.85 -3.05 15.18
N ILE A 64 -12.68 -2.68 14.63
CA ILE A 64 -12.07 -3.27 13.43
C ILE A 64 -10.88 -4.17 13.82
N PRO A 65 -10.53 -5.19 13.03
CA PRO A 65 -9.57 -6.20 13.46
C PRO A 65 -8.16 -5.62 13.63
N VAL A 66 -7.47 -6.02 14.69
CA VAL A 66 -6.09 -5.65 14.94
C VAL A 66 -5.12 -6.42 14.05
N ILE A 67 -3.90 -5.91 13.92
CA ILE A 67 -2.78 -6.65 13.32
C ILE A 67 -2.11 -7.46 14.44
N PRO A 68 -2.13 -8.80 14.39
CA PRO A 68 -1.47 -9.62 15.42
C PRO A 68 0.06 -9.39 15.42
N GLU A 69 0.69 -9.46 16.59
CA GLU A 69 2.13 -9.17 16.75
C GLU A 69 3.05 -10.05 15.92
N LYS A 70 2.63 -11.28 15.60
CA LYS A 70 3.41 -12.24 14.80
C LYS A 70 3.30 -12.01 13.29
N TRP A 71 2.47 -11.07 12.85
CA TRP A 71 2.32 -10.77 11.43
C TRP A 71 3.49 -9.97 10.91
N GLN A 72 3.81 -10.18 9.64
CA GLN A 72 4.92 -9.53 8.98
C GLN A 72 4.42 -8.79 7.74
N ILE A 73 5.15 -7.74 7.37
CA ILE A 73 4.95 -7.08 6.09
C ILE A 73 5.40 -8.06 4.99
N LYS A 74 4.47 -8.50 4.14
CA LYS A 74 4.75 -9.35 2.98
C LYS A 74 4.79 -8.57 1.67
N GLU A 75 4.31 -7.34 1.68
CA GLU A 75 4.35 -6.44 0.52
C GLU A 75 4.29 -4.99 1.01
N SER A 76 5.09 -4.12 0.40
CA SER A 76 5.06 -2.68 0.63
C SER A 76 5.26 -1.95 -0.70
N SER A 77 4.35 -1.04 -1.01
CA SER A 77 4.43 -0.12 -2.15
C SER A 77 4.09 1.31 -1.72
N GLU A 78 4.14 2.27 -2.64
CA GLU A 78 4.12 3.71 -2.33
C GLU A 78 2.87 4.21 -1.58
N GLY A 79 1.78 3.46 -1.58
CA GLY A 79 0.58 3.80 -0.81
C GLY A 79 -0.10 2.59 -0.20
N ARG A 80 0.59 1.45 -0.08
CA ARG A 80 -0.02 0.21 0.40
C ARG A 80 0.96 -0.63 1.20
N VAL A 81 0.48 -1.22 2.28
CA VAL A 81 1.20 -2.24 3.05
C VAL A 81 0.30 -3.47 3.20
N ARG A 82 0.85 -4.65 2.91
CA ARG A 82 0.20 -5.93 3.19
C ARG A 82 0.87 -6.59 4.39
N TRP A 83 0.09 -6.77 5.45
CA TRP A 83 0.45 -7.61 6.58
C TRP A 83 -0.17 -8.99 6.42
N ALA A 84 0.57 -10.04 6.75
CA ALA A 84 0.07 -11.40 6.75
C ALA A 84 0.86 -12.28 7.75
N PRO A 85 0.29 -13.38 8.25
CA PRO A 85 1.03 -14.36 9.03
C PRO A 85 2.07 -15.08 8.14
N ALA A 86 2.96 -15.84 8.78
CA ALA A 86 3.91 -16.68 8.05
C ALA A 86 3.17 -17.79 7.28
N ASP A 87 2.31 -18.53 7.98
CA ASP A 87 1.53 -19.64 7.44
C ASP A 87 0.11 -19.58 8.02
N SER A 88 -0.89 -19.26 7.19
CA SER A 88 -2.30 -19.45 7.54
C SER A 88 -3.16 -19.58 6.30
N LEU A 89 -4.02 -20.59 6.29
CA LEU A 89 -5.00 -20.85 5.23
C LEU A 89 -6.44 -20.59 5.69
N ILE A 90 -6.71 -20.48 7.00
CA ILE A 90 -8.05 -20.28 7.57
C ILE A 90 -7.98 -19.21 8.65
N GLY A 91 -9.01 -18.39 8.77
CA GLY A 91 -9.05 -17.24 9.66
C GLY A 91 -8.44 -16.01 9.02
N HIS A 92 -7.95 -15.08 9.83
CA HIS A 92 -7.38 -13.83 9.35
C HIS A 92 -6.09 -14.13 8.55
N GLN A 93 -6.11 -13.85 7.24
CA GLN A 93 -5.05 -14.23 6.31
C GLN A 93 -4.17 -13.08 5.89
N LYS A 94 -4.75 -11.90 5.67
CA LYS A 94 -4.03 -10.73 5.20
C LYS A 94 -4.81 -9.48 5.55
N LYS A 95 -4.07 -8.40 5.77
CA LYS A 95 -4.60 -7.05 5.94
C LYS A 95 -3.87 -6.14 4.97
N TYR A 96 -4.62 -5.36 4.21
CA TYR A 96 -4.06 -4.26 3.44
C TYR A 96 -4.37 -2.95 4.14
N ILE A 97 -3.39 -2.05 4.12
CA ILE A 97 -3.53 -0.69 4.63
C ILE A 97 -3.15 0.23 3.49
N TYR A 98 -4.08 1.07 3.06
CA TYR A 98 -3.87 2.07 2.03
C TYR A 98 -3.61 3.42 2.69
N ILE A 99 -2.50 4.04 2.29
CA ILE A 99 -1.97 5.26 2.89
C ILE A 99 -1.81 6.28 1.77
N ASP A 100 -2.36 7.47 1.99
CA ASP A 100 -2.24 8.57 1.04
C ASP A 100 -0.82 9.21 1.05
N THR A 101 -0.63 10.20 0.18
CA THR A 101 0.62 10.97 0.12
C THR A 101 0.87 11.87 1.33
N GLY A 102 -0.17 12.12 2.14
CA GLY A 102 -0.12 12.86 3.40
C GLY A 102 0.17 11.99 4.62
N CYS A 103 0.44 10.69 4.42
CA CYS A 103 0.64 9.71 5.47
C CYS A 103 -0.57 9.54 6.39
N VAL A 104 -1.76 9.50 5.80
CA VAL A 104 -3.02 9.21 6.46
C VAL A 104 -3.59 7.91 5.89
N ILE A 105 -4.11 7.04 6.76
CA ILE A 105 -4.82 5.84 6.30
C ILE A 105 -6.11 6.27 5.61
N GLU A 106 -6.31 5.84 4.37
CA GLU A 106 -7.57 6.00 3.63
C GLU A 106 -8.49 4.80 3.85
N GLU A 107 -7.91 3.60 3.77
CA GLU A 107 -8.65 2.35 3.74
C GLU A 107 -7.86 1.22 4.40
N GLU A 108 -8.55 0.34 5.12
CA GLU A 108 -8.05 -0.96 5.54
C GLU A 108 -8.93 -2.08 5.01
N LEU A 109 -8.31 -3.15 4.51
CA LEU A 109 -9.01 -4.37 4.08
C LEU A 109 -8.51 -5.55 4.89
N ASP A 110 -9.39 -6.16 5.68
CA ASP A 110 -9.13 -7.39 6.43
C ASP A 110 -9.76 -8.58 5.74
N TYR A 111 -8.95 -9.60 5.48
CA TYR A 111 -9.39 -10.77 4.72
C TYR A 111 -9.31 -12.03 5.58
N TYR A 112 -10.44 -12.73 5.67
CA TYR A 112 -10.63 -13.95 6.44
C TYR A 112 -10.92 -15.13 5.53
N GLY A 113 -9.94 -16.01 5.39
CA GLY A 113 -10.13 -17.27 4.68
C GLY A 113 -11.03 -18.21 5.45
N LEU A 114 -11.98 -18.83 4.77
CA LEU A 114 -12.88 -19.83 5.35
C LEU A 114 -12.48 -21.23 4.87
N THR A 115 -13.04 -22.26 5.50
CA THR A 115 -12.88 -23.63 4.99
C THR A 115 -13.39 -23.71 3.55
N SER A 116 -12.68 -24.39 2.65
CA SER A 116 -13.16 -24.57 1.28
C SER A 116 -14.42 -25.42 1.24
N GLN A 117 -15.36 -25.10 0.36
CA GLN A 117 -16.58 -25.87 0.15
C GLN A 117 -16.65 -26.31 -1.31
N HIS A 118 -16.81 -27.62 -1.55
CA HIS A 118 -16.80 -28.21 -2.91
C HIS A 118 -15.56 -27.83 -3.74
N GLY A 119 -14.40 -27.65 -3.09
CA GLY A 119 -13.16 -27.25 -3.75
C GLY A 119 -13.00 -25.74 -3.98
N ASN A 120 -14.04 -24.94 -3.73
CA ASN A 120 -13.98 -23.49 -3.88
C ASN A 120 -13.48 -22.85 -2.59
N LYS A 121 -12.48 -21.95 -2.70
CA LYS A 121 -12.10 -21.08 -1.59
C LYS A 121 -13.18 -20.03 -1.37
N ARG A 122 -13.36 -19.66 -0.10
CA ARG A 122 -14.36 -18.70 0.36
C ARG A 122 -13.66 -17.74 1.32
N GLU A 123 -14.08 -16.48 1.30
CA GLU A 123 -13.42 -15.43 2.09
C GLU A 123 -14.45 -14.41 2.57
N VAL A 124 -14.28 -13.91 3.79
CA VAL A 124 -14.95 -12.69 4.25
C VAL A 124 -13.95 -11.55 4.19
N MET A 125 -14.31 -10.44 3.55
CA MET A 125 -13.54 -9.20 3.59
C MET A 125 -14.27 -8.18 4.45
N ILE A 126 -13.52 -7.48 5.29
CA ILE A 126 -13.99 -6.31 6.03
C ILE A 126 -13.21 -5.11 5.49
N GLU A 127 -13.93 -4.15 4.94
CA GLU A 127 -13.38 -2.90 4.45
C GLU A 127 -13.69 -1.80 5.45
N THR A 128 -12.66 -1.10 5.91
CA THR A 128 -12.80 0.09 6.74
C THR A 128 -12.33 1.29 5.96
N GLN A 129 -13.22 2.22 5.68
CA GLN A 129 -12.91 3.51 5.07
C GLN A 129 -12.80 4.56 6.17
N PHE A 130 -11.64 5.21 6.27
CA PHE A 130 -11.40 6.24 7.29
C PHE A 130 -11.88 7.60 6.78
N GLY A 131 -12.73 8.24 7.56
CA GLY A 131 -13.29 9.55 7.24
C GLY A 131 -12.22 10.63 7.21
N ARG A 132 -12.30 11.52 6.21
CA ARG A 132 -11.46 12.72 6.13
C ARG A 132 -12.20 13.95 6.66
N GLY A 133 -11.51 14.76 7.47
CA GLY A 133 -12.03 16.02 7.98
C GLY A 133 -13.22 15.81 8.92
N ARG A 134 -14.44 16.11 8.45
CA ARG A 134 -15.70 15.94 9.20
C ARG A 134 -16.47 14.67 8.84
N LEU A 135 -15.94 13.86 7.93
CA LEU A 135 -16.57 12.58 7.55
C LEU A 135 -16.31 11.54 8.63
N ASN A 136 -17.28 10.64 8.82
CA ASN A 136 -17.17 9.53 9.76
C ASN A 136 -16.53 8.31 9.09
N ASP A 137 -15.86 7.50 9.90
CA ASP A 137 -15.37 6.18 9.49
C ASP A 137 -16.56 5.27 9.11
N SER A 138 -16.37 4.42 8.10
CA SER A 138 -17.37 3.47 7.62
C SER A 138 -16.78 2.06 7.53
N VAL A 139 -17.58 1.04 7.86
CA VAL A 139 -17.16 -0.36 7.83
C VAL A 139 -18.14 -1.18 7.00
N PHE A 140 -17.62 -1.87 5.99
CA PHE A 140 -18.37 -2.71 5.05
C PHE A 140 -17.91 -4.17 5.16
N TYR A 141 -18.81 -5.10 4.90
CA TYR A 141 -18.55 -6.53 4.97
C TYR A 141 -18.95 -7.19 3.66
N TYR A 142 -18.08 -8.04 3.15
CA TYR A 142 -18.28 -8.73 1.89
C TYR A 142 -17.97 -10.22 2.04
N TYR A 143 -18.73 -11.04 1.35
CA TYR A 143 -18.54 -12.48 1.28
C TYR A 143 -18.24 -12.92 -0.14
N TYR A 144 -17.09 -13.56 -0.33
CA TYR A 144 -16.63 -14.08 -1.61
C TYR A 144 -16.87 -15.58 -1.69
N HIS A 145 -17.53 -15.99 -2.77
CA HIS A 145 -17.89 -17.40 -3.03
C HIS A 145 -16.83 -18.18 -3.81
N ASP A 146 -15.83 -17.49 -4.39
CA ASP A 146 -14.82 -18.11 -5.24
C ASP A 146 -13.43 -17.46 -5.15
N ASP A 147 -12.43 -18.21 -5.62
CA ASP A 147 -11.01 -17.82 -5.67
C ASP A 147 -10.73 -16.61 -6.58
N ALA A 148 -11.66 -16.26 -7.47
CA ALA A 148 -11.44 -15.22 -8.44
C ALA A 148 -11.76 -13.82 -7.89
N GLY A 149 -12.40 -13.71 -6.72
CA GLY A 149 -12.76 -12.43 -6.11
C GLY A 149 -13.75 -11.62 -6.98
N ARG A 150 -14.39 -12.26 -7.96
CA ARG A 150 -15.20 -11.57 -8.98
C ARG A 150 -16.64 -11.34 -8.54
N ARG A 151 -17.11 -12.10 -7.55
CA ARG A 151 -18.46 -12.01 -7.01
C ARG A 151 -18.41 -11.96 -5.50
N ALA A 152 -18.70 -10.78 -4.97
CA ALA A 152 -18.86 -10.54 -3.55
C ALA A 152 -20.30 -10.18 -3.27
N ASP A 153 -20.90 -10.82 -2.27
CA ASP A 153 -22.16 -10.36 -1.71
C ASP A 153 -21.86 -9.40 -0.56
N THR A 154 -22.47 -8.23 -0.55
CA THR A 154 -22.46 -7.37 0.64
C THR A 154 -23.27 -8.05 1.74
N ILE A 155 -22.66 -8.23 2.89
CA ILE A 155 -23.29 -8.85 4.06
C ILE A 155 -23.33 -7.85 5.22
N THR A 156 -24.18 -8.13 6.19
CA THR A 156 -24.21 -7.39 7.45
C THR A 156 -23.10 -7.87 8.39
N ARG A 157 -22.73 -7.03 9.36
CA ARG A 157 -21.84 -7.43 10.47
C ARG A 157 -22.33 -8.70 11.17
N GLN A 158 -23.63 -8.81 11.43
CA GLN A 158 -24.21 -9.97 12.11
C GLN A 158 -24.04 -11.26 11.29
N GLN A 159 -24.17 -11.18 9.97
CA GLN A 159 -23.92 -12.32 9.09
C GLN A 159 -22.43 -12.70 9.09
N ALA A 160 -21.52 -11.72 9.01
CA ALA A 160 -20.08 -11.98 9.12
C ALA A 160 -19.74 -12.66 10.45
N ASP A 161 -20.28 -12.16 11.55
CA ASP A 161 -20.11 -12.72 12.89
C ASP A 161 -20.64 -14.17 12.99
N SER A 162 -21.77 -14.46 12.36
CA SER A 162 -22.33 -15.82 12.29
C SER A 162 -21.43 -16.76 11.50
N ILE A 163 -20.85 -16.30 10.39
CA ILE A 163 -19.92 -17.08 9.57
C ILE A 163 -18.65 -17.40 10.38
N PHE A 164 -18.07 -16.40 11.04
CA PHE A 164 -16.88 -16.60 11.87
C PHE A 164 -17.13 -17.59 13.01
N ALA A 165 -18.30 -17.51 13.66
CA ALA A 165 -18.68 -18.46 14.70
C ALA A 165 -18.82 -19.90 14.16
N ALA A 166 -19.47 -20.07 13.00
CA ALA A 166 -19.65 -21.38 12.36
C ALA A 166 -18.31 -22.01 11.94
N GLU A 167 -17.38 -21.20 11.44
CA GLU A 167 -16.05 -21.62 10.99
C GLU A 167 -15.03 -21.69 12.14
N LYS A 168 -15.43 -21.40 13.39
CA LYS A 168 -14.56 -21.34 14.58
C LYS A 168 -13.37 -20.39 14.40
N ILE A 169 -13.57 -19.32 13.62
CA ILE A 169 -12.58 -18.29 13.40
C ILE A 169 -12.64 -17.32 14.58
N ARG A 170 -11.54 -17.24 15.34
CA ARG A 170 -11.38 -16.23 16.37
C ARG A 170 -11.22 -14.87 15.72
N LYS A 171 -12.04 -13.92 16.17
CA LYS A 171 -11.94 -12.54 15.73
C LYS A 171 -10.82 -11.83 16.49
N ASP A 172 -10.06 -11.01 15.78
CA ASP A 172 -8.94 -10.25 16.33
C ASP A 172 -9.35 -8.80 16.67
N TYR A 173 -10.57 -8.58 17.16
CA TYR A 173 -11.03 -7.26 17.61
C TYR A 173 -10.47 -6.92 19.00
#